data_AF-A0A1P8WNW3-F1
#
_entry.id   AF-A0A1P8WNW3-F1
#
_cell.length_a   1.000
_cell.length_b   1.000
_cell.length_c   1.000
_cell.angle_alpha   90.00
_cell.angle_beta   90.00
_cell.angle_gamma   90.00
#
_symmetry.space_group_name_H-M   'P 1'
#
loop_
_entity.id
_entity.type
_entity.pdbx_description
1 polymer ?
#
loop_
_entity_poly.entity_id
_entity_poly.type
_entity_poly.pdbx_seq_one_letter_code
_entity_poly.pdbx_strand_id
1 'polypeptide(L)'
;MSRTAPSSNFQDPVGLLFRMLKSGNRAAYGALFREGLRLGAIPFDAVLSRFERRHVAKNVEAKHPQVLIVGAPRSGTTLVYQALAFYLDVSSPSNLSGLFPRSPLTASRVQNALPSLRRPDFRNYYGQTTHLRGPNDAFHIWDRWLGEDRYEPAQSLTPETVADMQAFFAAWSHDFDKPFLNKNNRNTSCISLLAEHLPNAKFVVVRRNPLYVANSLIRARSQVQGDKSVGWGLQSASSDSSADPLAYVDDVCRQITSIDENIERQLSSVCDDRVVHVTYEDFCEHPQQAIRRIANSLDGVGLNAKAKLDELPPFQTSQQLTLTSEEQDRVQQYFSAAAQPVAT
;
A
#
# COMPACT_ATOMS: atom_id res chain seq x y z
N MET A 1 -2.69 18.92 -28.73
CA MET A 1 -3.94 19.20 -27.98
C MET A 1 -3.89 18.41 -26.69
N SER A 2 -3.50 19.06 -25.60
CA SER A 2 -3.40 18.48 -24.27
C SER A 2 -4.81 18.26 -23.72
N ARG A 3 -5.26 17.00 -23.64
CA ARG A 3 -6.42 16.63 -22.80
C ARG A 3 -5.88 16.30 -21.42
N THR A 4 -5.83 17.31 -20.56
CA THR A 4 -5.79 17.14 -19.11
C THR A 4 -7.04 16.38 -18.70
N ALA A 5 -6.95 15.05 -18.61
CA ALA A 5 -7.96 14.25 -17.94
C ALA A 5 -7.98 14.68 -16.45
N PRO A 6 -9.15 14.88 -15.84
CA PRO A 6 -9.20 15.30 -14.45
C PRO A 6 -8.56 14.24 -13.57
N SER A 7 -7.47 14.60 -12.89
CA SER A 7 -6.70 13.80 -11.93
C SER A 7 -7.48 13.55 -10.63
N SER A 8 -8.75 13.20 -10.73
CA SER A 8 -9.55 12.71 -9.61
C SER A 8 -9.47 11.19 -9.58
N ASN A 9 -9.01 10.64 -8.46
CA ASN A 9 -9.05 9.18 -8.18
C ASN A 9 -10.48 8.58 -8.28
N PHE A 10 -11.53 9.42 -8.28
CA PHE A 10 -12.92 9.02 -8.30
C PHE A 10 -13.72 9.86 -9.30
N GLN A 11 -14.25 9.24 -10.35
CA GLN A 11 -15.12 9.93 -11.30
C GLN A 11 -16.59 9.98 -10.83
N ASP A 12 -16.97 9.05 -9.96
CA ASP A 12 -18.33 8.97 -9.38
C ASP A 12 -18.27 8.95 -7.83
N PRO A 13 -17.94 10.08 -7.18
CA PRO A 13 -17.79 10.14 -5.72
C PRO A 13 -19.13 9.91 -4.99
N VAL A 14 -20.25 10.39 -5.55
CA VAL A 14 -21.58 10.24 -4.94
C VAL A 14 -22.07 8.79 -5.07
N GLY A 15 -21.95 8.18 -6.25
CA GLY A 15 -22.28 6.77 -6.40
C GLY A 15 -21.34 5.86 -5.62
N LEU A 16 -20.05 6.21 -5.49
CA LEU A 16 -19.12 5.48 -4.61
C LEU A 16 -19.61 5.51 -3.16
N LEU A 17 -20.03 6.67 -2.64
CA LEU A 17 -20.60 6.78 -1.30
C LEU A 17 -21.81 5.84 -1.13
N PHE A 18 -22.75 5.84 -2.08
CA PHE A 18 -23.90 4.93 -2.03
C PHE A 18 -23.50 3.44 -2.11
N ARG A 19 -22.53 3.09 -2.96
CA ARG A 19 -22.01 1.71 -3.08
C ARG A 19 -21.30 1.28 -1.79
N MET A 20 -20.52 2.16 -1.16
CA MET A 20 -19.91 1.91 0.14
C MET A 20 -20.97 1.70 1.22
N LEU A 21 -22.01 2.54 1.24
CA LEU A 21 -23.12 2.42 2.20
C LEU A 21 -23.96 1.15 2.00
N LYS A 22 -24.08 0.67 0.76
CA LYS A 22 -24.81 -0.58 0.45
C LYS A 22 -23.95 -1.84 0.57
N SER A 23 -22.63 -1.71 0.68
CA SER A 23 -21.71 -2.85 0.64
C SER A 23 -21.84 -3.84 1.80
N GLY A 24 -22.45 -3.42 2.92
CA GLY A 24 -22.45 -4.20 4.16
C GLY A 24 -21.07 -4.37 4.81
N ASN A 25 -20.01 -3.79 4.22
CA ASN A 25 -18.64 -3.99 4.66
C ASN A 25 -18.27 -3.00 5.76
N ARG A 26 -17.96 -3.53 6.96
CA ARG A 26 -17.56 -2.71 8.13
C ARG A 26 -16.36 -1.81 7.86
N ALA A 27 -15.42 -2.22 7.02
CA ALA A 27 -14.27 -1.39 6.67
C ALA A 27 -14.66 -0.19 5.79
N ALA A 28 -15.68 -0.34 4.92
CA ALA A 28 -16.21 0.77 4.12
C ALA A 28 -16.91 1.82 5.02
N TYR A 29 -17.76 1.39 5.95
CA TYR A 29 -18.38 2.29 6.94
C TYR A 29 -17.34 2.97 7.83
N GLY A 30 -16.32 2.21 8.27
CA GLY A 30 -15.20 2.74 9.04
C GLY A 30 -14.44 3.84 8.29
N ALA A 31 -14.22 3.68 6.98
CA ALA A 31 -13.57 4.70 6.17
C ALA A 31 -14.40 6.01 6.11
N LEU A 32 -15.71 5.91 5.86
CA LEU A 32 -16.60 7.10 5.82
C LEU A 32 -16.64 7.83 7.17
N PHE A 33 -16.77 7.08 8.26
CA PHE A 33 -16.77 7.65 9.60
C PHE A 33 -15.46 8.39 9.92
N ARG A 34 -14.31 7.84 9.50
CA ARG A 34 -13.01 8.47 9.70
C ARG A 34 -12.83 9.76 8.92
N GLU A 35 -13.33 9.86 7.69
CA GLU A 35 -13.30 11.13 6.96
C GLU A 35 -14.11 12.21 7.68
N GLY A 36 -15.23 11.85 8.32
CA GLY A 36 -15.95 12.76 9.21
C GLY A 36 -15.13 13.19 10.43
N LEU A 37 -14.49 12.25 11.13
CA LEU A 37 -13.62 12.54 12.28
C LEU A 37 -12.43 13.43 11.92
N ARG A 38 -11.86 13.25 10.72
CA ARG A 38 -10.73 14.04 10.23
C ARG A 38 -11.06 15.53 10.18
N LEU A 39 -12.26 15.90 9.75
CA LEU A 39 -12.70 17.31 9.72
C LEU A 39 -12.68 17.93 11.13
N GLY A 40 -13.10 17.18 12.15
CA GLY A 40 -13.04 17.62 13.54
C GLY A 40 -11.62 17.67 14.12
N ALA A 41 -10.68 16.87 13.58
CA ALA A 41 -9.29 16.83 14.04
C ALA A 41 -8.43 17.99 13.51
N ILE A 42 -8.86 18.69 12.44
CA ILE A 42 -8.11 19.78 11.78
C ILE A 42 -7.53 20.82 12.76
N PRO A 43 -8.30 21.45 13.67
CA PRO A 43 -7.75 22.47 14.56
C PRO A 43 -6.70 21.88 15.52
N PHE A 44 -6.91 20.66 16.00
CA PHE A 44 -5.96 19.97 16.88
C PHE A 44 -4.66 19.62 16.14
N ASP A 45 -4.77 19.08 14.93
CA ASP A 45 -3.63 18.78 14.06
C ASP A 45 -2.79 20.04 13.76
N ALA A 46 -3.43 21.18 13.55
CA ALA A 46 -2.75 22.46 13.35
C ALA A 46 -1.92 22.88 14.58
N VAL A 47 -2.46 22.74 15.79
CA VAL A 47 -1.73 23.05 17.03
C VAL A 47 -0.56 22.08 17.22
N LEU A 48 -0.82 20.77 17.10
CA LEU A 48 0.19 19.72 17.29
C LEU A 48 1.33 19.81 16.28
N SER A 49 1.06 20.26 15.06
CA SER A 49 2.08 20.40 14.00
C SER A 49 3.29 21.25 14.40
N ARG A 50 3.09 22.25 15.27
CA ARG A 50 4.20 23.12 15.74
C ARG A 50 5.16 22.34 16.63
N PHE A 51 4.63 21.50 17.51
CA PHE A 51 5.43 20.68 18.40
C PHE A 51 6.09 19.53 17.64
N GLU A 52 5.37 18.93 16.68
CA GLU A 52 5.94 17.88 15.84
C GLU A 52 7.11 18.37 15.00
N ARG A 53 6.99 19.52 14.31
CA ARG A 53 8.10 20.10 13.55
C ARG A 53 9.35 20.33 14.40
N ARG A 54 9.18 20.82 15.63
CA ARG A 54 10.32 21.01 16.55
C ARG A 54 10.96 19.69 16.98
N HIS A 55 10.16 18.64 17.11
CA HIS A 55 10.66 17.32 17.46
C HIS A 55 11.42 16.66 16.29
N VAL A 56 10.88 16.78 15.08
CA VAL A 56 11.51 16.26 13.85
C VAL A 56 12.79 16.99 13.51
N ALA A 57 12.89 18.31 13.76
CA ALA A 57 14.09 19.11 13.48
C ALA A 57 15.34 18.73 14.30
N LYS A 58 15.27 17.69 15.14
CA LYS A 58 16.44 17.15 15.83
C LYS A 58 17.25 16.32 14.84
N ASN A 59 18.47 16.78 14.51
CA ASN A 59 19.40 16.05 13.67
C ASN A 59 19.95 14.83 14.40
N VAL A 60 19.22 13.73 14.34
CA VAL A 60 19.62 12.41 14.85
C VAL A 60 19.61 11.41 13.72
N GLU A 61 20.49 10.42 13.79
CA GLU A 61 20.48 9.31 12.84
C GLU A 61 19.35 8.32 13.18
N ALA A 62 18.80 7.67 12.15
CA ALA A 62 17.79 6.64 12.33
C ALA A 62 18.39 5.37 12.93
N LYS A 63 17.78 4.88 14.01
CA LYS A 63 18.22 3.67 14.73
C LYS A 63 17.78 2.36 14.07
N HIS A 64 16.64 2.41 13.38
CA HIS A 64 15.93 1.23 12.90
C HIS A 64 15.55 1.39 11.42
N PRO A 65 15.45 0.29 10.66
CA PRO A 65 15.16 0.32 9.23
C PRO A 65 13.71 0.71 8.92
N GLN A 66 13.47 1.13 7.68
CA GLN A 66 12.14 1.28 7.11
C GLN A 66 11.81 0.02 6.28
N VAL A 67 10.86 -0.78 6.72
CA VAL A 67 10.34 -1.93 5.98
C VAL A 67 9.14 -1.47 5.13
N LEU A 68 9.34 -1.42 3.82
CA LEU A 68 8.38 -0.92 2.85
C LEU A 68 7.80 -2.07 2.03
N ILE A 69 6.49 -2.29 2.17
CA ILE A 69 5.78 -3.29 1.37
C ILE A 69 5.39 -2.66 0.04
N VAL A 70 5.86 -3.26 -1.05
CA VAL A 70 5.64 -2.81 -2.42
C VAL A 70 5.04 -3.93 -3.25
N GLY A 71 4.34 -3.58 -4.32
CA GLY A 71 3.69 -4.55 -5.19
C GLY A 71 2.50 -3.95 -5.93
N ALA A 72 2.04 -4.66 -6.97
CA ALA A 72 0.90 -4.22 -7.74
C ALA A 72 -0.37 -4.05 -6.88
N PRO A 73 -1.23 -3.06 -7.15
CA PRO A 73 -2.54 -3.00 -6.55
C PRO A 73 -3.26 -4.34 -6.73
N ARG A 74 -3.91 -4.81 -5.67
CA ARG A 74 -4.66 -6.09 -5.66
C ARG A 74 -3.80 -7.36 -5.65
N SER A 75 -2.47 -7.25 -5.50
CA SER A 75 -1.59 -8.41 -5.25
C SER A 75 -1.63 -8.94 -3.81
N GLY A 76 -2.41 -8.33 -2.92
CA GLY A 76 -2.52 -8.78 -1.52
C GLY A 76 -1.58 -8.07 -0.53
N THR A 77 -0.90 -7.01 -0.96
CA THR A 77 -0.04 -6.15 -0.11
C THR A 77 -0.69 -5.71 1.20
N THR A 78 -2.01 -5.44 1.22
CA THR A 78 -2.72 -5.07 2.46
C THR A 78 -2.82 -6.23 3.46
N LEU A 79 -3.05 -7.47 3.00
CA LEU A 79 -3.10 -8.64 3.89
C LEU A 79 -1.73 -8.87 4.51
N VAL A 80 -0.69 -8.83 3.67
CA VAL A 80 0.71 -8.92 4.12
C VAL A 80 0.99 -7.81 5.14
N TYR A 81 0.60 -6.57 4.86
CA TYR A 81 0.79 -5.45 5.79
C TYR A 81 0.10 -5.67 7.15
N GLN A 82 -1.17 -6.11 7.14
CA GLN A 82 -1.92 -6.38 8.37
C GLN A 82 -1.28 -7.50 9.19
N ALA A 83 -0.78 -8.55 8.54
CA ALA A 83 -0.09 -9.65 9.21
C ALA A 83 1.27 -9.23 9.77
N LEU A 84 2.11 -8.58 8.97
CA LEU A 84 3.43 -8.13 9.41
C LEU A 84 3.32 -7.09 10.54
N ALA A 85 2.35 -6.16 10.47
CA ALA A 85 2.14 -5.17 11.53
C ALA A 85 1.70 -5.77 12.87
N PHE A 86 1.16 -7.00 12.86
CA PHE A 86 0.76 -7.70 14.09
C PHE A 86 1.84 -8.66 14.61
N TYR A 87 2.47 -9.42 13.71
CA TYR A 87 3.36 -10.52 14.06
C TYR A 87 4.85 -10.15 14.07
N LEU A 88 5.25 -9.01 13.53
CA LEU A 88 6.61 -8.50 13.66
C LEU A 88 6.71 -7.46 14.77
N ASP A 89 7.88 -7.31 15.37
CA ASP A 89 8.16 -6.27 16.36
C ASP A 89 8.47 -4.94 15.67
N VAL A 90 7.42 -4.36 15.08
CA VAL A 90 7.52 -3.15 14.25
C VAL A 90 6.56 -2.07 14.74
N SER A 91 6.83 -0.85 14.32
CA SER A 91 5.90 0.28 14.43
C SER A 91 5.30 0.57 13.06
N SER A 92 4.04 1.02 13.01
CA SER A 92 3.39 1.34 11.74
C SER A 92 2.44 2.53 11.89
N PRO A 93 2.29 3.35 10.83
CA PRO A 93 1.27 4.38 10.81
C PRO A 93 -0.11 3.74 10.83
N SER A 94 -1.05 4.43 11.46
CA SER A 94 -2.38 3.90 11.73
C SER A 94 -3.48 4.79 11.18
N ASN A 95 -4.70 4.30 11.22
CA ASN A 95 -5.85 5.12 10.87
C ASN A 95 -6.01 6.33 11.80
N LEU A 96 -5.52 6.26 13.05
CA LEU A 96 -5.45 7.42 13.94
C LEU A 96 -4.45 8.45 13.42
N SER A 97 -3.23 8.04 13.03
CA SER A 97 -2.26 8.99 12.46
C SER A 97 -2.77 9.62 11.17
N GLY A 98 -3.58 8.90 10.39
CA GLY A 98 -4.28 9.42 9.21
C GLY A 98 -5.28 10.56 9.49
N LEU A 99 -5.78 10.70 10.73
CA LEU A 99 -6.62 11.85 11.11
C LEU A 99 -5.80 13.13 11.35
N PHE A 100 -4.48 13.00 11.55
CA PHE A 100 -3.56 14.07 11.90
C PHE A 100 -2.45 14.20 10.85
N PRO A 101 -2.77 14.60 9.61
CA PRO A 101 -1.81 14.62 8.51
C PRO A 101 -0.62 15.55 8.73
N ARG A 102 -0.71 16.57 9.59
CA ARG A 102 0.42 17.44 9.96
C ARG A 102 1.14 17.00 11.22
N SER A 103 0.58 16.05 11.97
CA SER A 103 1.16 15.54 13.22
C SER A 103 1.08 13.99 13.42
N PRO A 104 1.46 13.17 12.41
CA PRO A 104 1.38 11.71 12.46
C PRO A 104 2.27 11.06 13.53
N LEU A 105 3.45 11.61 13.86
CA LEU A 105 4.31 11.06 14.94
C LEU A 105 3.61 11.18 16.29
N THR A 106 3.07 12.37 16.56
CA THR A 106 2.37 12.69 17.80
C THR A 106 1.13 11.81 17.96
N ALA A 107 0.32 11.68 16.90
CA ALA A 107 -0.85 10.80 16.91
C ALA A 107 -0.46 9.33 17.14
N SER A 108 0.66 8.88 16.55
CA SER A 108 1.16 7.52 16.73
C SER A 108 1.67 7.25 18.16
N ARG A 109 2.27 8.25 18.83
CA ARG A 109 2.61 8.15 20.26
C ARG A 109 1.39 8.02 21.14
N VAL A 110 0.35 8.84 20.91
CA VAL A 110 -0.92 8.75 21.63
C VAL A 110 -1.55 7.37 21.44
N GLN A 111 -1.50 6.82 20.24
CA GLN A 111 -1.95 5.46 20.00
C GLN A 111 -1.20 4.42 20.86
N ASN A 112 0.12 4.53 21.01
CA ASN A 112 0.87 3.55 21.78
C ASN A 112 0.55 3.54 23.28
N ALA A 113 -0.01 4.64 23.81
CA ALA A 113 -0.55 4.69 25.16
C ALA A 113 -1.89 3.94 25.31
N LEU A 114 -2.60 3.64 24.20
CA LEU A 114 -3.83 2.85 24.24
C LEU A 114 -3.54 1.35 24.36
N PRO A 115 -4.50 0.52 24.82
CA PRO A 115 -4.34 -0.94 24.79
C PRO A 115 -4.13 -1.48 23.37
N SER A 116 -3.24 -2.47 23.23
CA SER A 116 -3.02 -3.17 21.95
C SER A 116 -4.21 -4.06 21.59
N LEU A 117 -4.34 -4.37 20.29
CA LEU A 117 -5.33 -5.35 19.84
C LEU A 117 -4.94 -6.74 20.36
N ARG A 118 -5.91 -7.45 20.95
CA ARG A 118 -5.69 -8.82 21.46
C ARG A 118 -5.67 -9.87 20.35
N ARG A 119 -6.25 -9.56 19.18
CA ARG A 119 -6.34 -10.45 18.02
C ARG A 119 -6.17 -9.63 16.73
N PRO A 120 -5.56 -10.19 15.68
CA PRO A 120 -5.47 -9.50 14.40
C PRO A 120 -6.85 -9.40 13.73
N ASP A 121 -7.08 -8.33 12.97
CA ASP A 121 -8.20 -8.20 12.04
C ASP A 121 -7.66 -7.96 10.63
N PHE A 122 -7.90 -8.94 9.75
CA PHE A 122 -7.44 -8.93 8.35
C PHE A 122 -8.49 -8.40 7.37
N ARG A 123 -9.65 -7.95 7.85
CA ARG A 123 -10.68 -7.35 7.00
C ARG A 123 -10.21 -5.99 6.51
N ASN A 124 -10.38 -5.73 5.22
CA ASN A 124 -10.14 -4.44 4.59
C ASN A 124 -11.11 -4.22 3.42
N TYR A 125 -11.34 -2.96 3.05
CA TYR A 125 -12.11 -2.56 1.87
C TYR A 125 -11.20 -1.78 0.95
N TYR A 126 -10.74 -2.42 -0.14
CA TYR A 126 -9.79 -1.82 -1.09
C TYR A 126 -8.53 -1.19 -0.45
N GLY A 127 -7.99 -1.82 0.59
CA GLY A 127 -6.84 -1.29 1.33
C GLY A 127 -7.18 -0.52 2.60
N GLN A 128 -8.44 -0.09 2.77
CA GLN A 128 -8.89 0.57 4.00
C GLN A 128 -9.15 -0.45 5.10
N THR A 129 -8.47 -0.30 6.24
CA THR A 129 -8.66 -1.15 7.42
C THR A 129 -9.76 -0.61 8.35
N THR A 130 -10.26 -1.43 9.27
CA THR A 130 -11.46 -1.09 10.07
C THR A 130 -11.15 -0.17 11.27
N HIS A 131 -10.12 -0.49 12.05
CA HIS A 131 -9.89 0.08 13.38
C HIS A 131 -9.01 1.33 13.37
N LEU A 132 -9.16 2.25 14.34
CA LEU A 132 -8.25 3.40 14.49
C LEU A 132 -6.78 2.98 14.64
N ARG A 133 -6.52 1.87 15.36
CA ARG A 133 -5.18 1.27 15.47
C ARG A 133 -4.78 0.41 14.28
N GLY A 134 -5.67 0.20 13.33
CA GLY A 134 -5.40 -0.58 12.14
C GLY A 134 -4.34 0.09 11.29
N PRO A 135 -3.50 -0.69 10.58
CA PRO A 135 -2.47 -0.16 9.71
C PRO A 135 -3.08 0.70 8.60
N ASN A 136 -2.39 1.77 8.22
CA ASN A 136 -2.83 2.76 7.25
C ASN A 136 -1.78 2.93 6.15
N ASP A 137 -2.24 3.11 4.90
CA ASP A 137 -1.33 3.29 3.76
C ASP A 137 -0.47 4.57 3.85
N ALA A 138 -0.82 5.47 4.77
CA ALA A 138 -0.05 6.66 5.15
C ALA A 138 0.27 7.60 3.99
N PHE A 139 -0.63 7.71 3.00
CA PHE A 139 -0.49 8.65 1.88
C PHE A 139 -0.09 10.05 2.36
N HIS A 140 -0.77 10.59 3.38
CA HIS A 140 -0.46 11.89 3.99
C HIS A 140 0.98 12.09 4.50
N ILE A 141 1.71 11.00 4.81
CA ILE A 141 3.12 11.06 5.20
C ILE A 141 3.98 11.15 3.95
N TRP A 142 3.79 10.22 3.00
CA TRP A 142 4.58 10.13 1.78
C TRP A 142 4.34 11.29 0.82
N ASP A 143 3.12 11.82 0.77
CA ASP A 143 2.74 12.93 -0.12
C ASP A 143 3.56 14.21 0.18
N ARG A 144 4.14 14.32 1.39
CA ARG A 144 5.04 15.41 1.79
C ARG A 144 6.31 15.49 0.94
N TRP A 145 6.82 14.35 0.48
CA TRP A 145 8.09 14.25 -0.22
C TRP A 145 7.93 13.78 -1.66
N LEU A 146 6.96 12.90 -1.90
CA LEU A 146 6.73 12.33 -3.22
C LEU A 146 5.73 13.17 -4.04
N GLY A 147 5.01 14.14 -3.45
CA GLY A 147 4.01 15.00 -4.10
C GLY A 147 2.56 14.54 -3.87
N GLU A 148 1.54 15.21 -4.40
CA GLU A 148 0.14 14.80 -4.18
C GLU A 148 -0.43 13.93 -5.31
N ASP A 149 0.12 14.05 -6.53
CA ASP A 149 -0.34 13.26 -7.67
C ASP A 149 0.22 11.84 -7.64
N ARG A 150 -0.64 10.87 -7.37
CA ARG A 150 -0.26 9.46 -7.20
C ARG A 150 0.03 8.75 -8.53
N TYR A 151 -0.41 9.32 -9.65
CA TYR A 151 -0.18 8.78 -10.98
C TYR A 151 1.15 9.24 -11.57
N GLU A 152 1.72 10.31 -11.02
CA GLU A 152 3.03 10.83 -11.39
C GLU A 152 4.04 10.54 -10.25
N PRO A 153 4.87 9.49 -10.39
CA PRO A 153 5.89 9.20 -9.39
C PRO A 153 6.99 10.26 -9.41
N ALA A 154 7.42 10.70 -8.23
CA ALA A 154 8.58 11.58 -8.09
C ALA A 154 9.82 10.92 -8.71
N GLN A 155 10.54 11.68 -9.54
CA GLN A 155 11.76 11.19 -10.20
C GLN A 155 13.04 11.61 -9.46
N SER A 156 12.97 12.67 -8.65
CA SER A 156 14.08 13.18 -7.84
C SER A 156 13.54 13.94 -6.64
N LEU A 157 14.35 14.07 -5.60
CA LEU A 157 14.05 14.87 -4.40
C LEU A 157 15.10 15.97 -4.27
N THR A 158 14.69 17.16 -3.80
CA THR A 158 15.66 18.21 -3.45
C THR A 158 16.41 17.84 -2.17
N PRO A 159 17.63 18.36 -1.93
CA PRO A 159 18.37 18.11 -0.69
C PRO A 159 17.56 18.43 0.58
N GLU A 160 16.75 19.49 0.56
CA GLU A 160 15.88 19.88 1.67
C GLU A 160 14.78 18.85 1.91
N THR A 161 14.19 18.31 0.84
CA THR A 161 13.15 17.28 0.89
C THR A 161 13.72 15.97 1.43
N VAL A 162 14.93 15.60 1.01
CA VAL A 162 15.66 14.43 1.53
C VAL A 162 15.95 14.59 3.02
N ALA A 163 16.48 15.75 3.43
CA ALA A 163 16.79 16.02 4.82
C ALA A 163 15.53 15.97 5.72
N ASP A 164 14.40 16.52 5.26
CA ASP A 164 13.12 16.45 6.00
C ASP A 164 12.62 15.00 6.13
N MET A 165 12.69 14.21 5.05
CA MET A 165 12.30 12.81 5.06
C MET A 165 13.16 11.98 6.03
N GLN A 166 14.48 12.14 5.96
CA GLN A 166 15.42 11.45 6.85
C GLN A 166 15.21 11.83 8.31
N ALA A 167 15.04 13.13 8.60
CA ALA A 167 14.75 13.62 9.94
C ALA A 167 13.44 13.04 10.50
N PHE A 168 12.40 12.92 9.67
CA PHE A 168 11.13 12.31 10.07
C PHE A 168 11.30 10.84 10.48
N PHE A 169 11.96 10.02 9.63
CA PHE A 169 12.16 8.60 9.94
C PHE A 169 13.14 8.37 11.09
N ALA A 170 14.11 9.26 11.25
CA ALA A 170 14.97 9.24 12.43
C ALA A 170 14.14 9.51 13.70
N ALA A 171 13.36 10.58 13.74
CA ALA A 171 12.47 10.88 14.86
C ALA A 171 11.48 9.72 15.15
N TRP A 172 10.92 9.11 14.10
CA TRP A 172 10.08 7.91 14.24
C TRP A 172 10.85 6.77 14.91
N SER A 173 12.03 6.43 14.41
CA SER A 173 12.84 5.34 14.95
C SER A 173 13.20 5.54 16.43
N HIS A 174 13.44 6.79 16.87
CA HIS A 174 13.73 7.10 18.27
C HIS A 174 12.47 7.09 19.15
N ASP A 175 11.32 7.53 18.65
CA ASP A 175 10.08 7.58 19.41
C ASP A 175 9.51 6.18 19.71
N PHE A 176 9.74 5.23 18.80
CA PHE A 176 9.14 3.90 18.87
C PHE A 176 10.13 2.78 19.15
N ASP A 177 11.43 3.03 18.95
CA ASP A 177 12.52 2.07 19.12
C ASP A 177 12.28 0.73 18.40
N LYS A 178 11.73 0.81 17.19
CA LYS A 178 11.37 -0.33 16.33
C LYS A 178 11.50 0.04 14.86
N PRO A 179 11.67 -0.95 13.95
CA PRO A 179 11.54 -0.74 12.52
C PRO A 179 10.19 -0.09 12.16
N PHE A 180 10.21 0.78 11.15
CA PHE A 180 9.02 1.38 10.58
C PHE A 180 8.46 0.46 9.49
N LEU A 181 7.25 -0.07 9.65
CA LEU A 181 6.57 -0.88 8.65
C LEU A 181 5.46 -0.06 7.98
N ASN A 182 5.50 0.03 6.66
CA ASN A 182 4.39 0.60 5.90
C ASN A 182 4.20 -0.07 4.54
N LYS A 183 2.93 -0.11 4.12
CA LYS A 183 2.56 -0.40 2.74
C LYS A 183 2.01 0.87 2.13
N ASN A 184 2.57 1.30 1.02
CA ASN A 184 1.99 2.36 0.19
C ASN A 184 2.18 1.99 -1.27
N ASN A 185 1.09 1.92 -2.04
CA ASN A 185 1.16 1.50 -3.45
C ASN A 185 2.05 2.43 -4.28
N ARG A 186 2.20 3.71 -3.90
CA ARG A 186 3.04 4.68 -4.61
C ARG A 186 4.54 4.37 -4.46
N ASN A 187 4.95 3.82 -3.32
CA ASN A 187 6.33 3.44 -3.07
C ASN A 187 6.83 2.41 -4.09
N THR A 188 5.92 1.62 -4.69
CA THR A 188 6.19 0.69 -5.80
C THR A 188 6.87 1.36 -7.01
N SER A 189 6.57 2.64 -7.26
CA SER A 189 7.17 3.42 -8.35
C SER A 189 8.32 4.33 -7.91
N CYS A 190 8.71 4.27 -6.64
CA CYS A 190 9.78 5.09 -6.07
C CYS A 190 10.82 4.24 -5.33
N ILE A 191 10.93 2.94 -5.63
CA ILE A 191 11.80 2.02 -4.87
C ILE A 191 13.25 2.46 -4.96
N SER A 192 13.77 2.77 -6.15
CA SER A 192 15.17 3.19 -6.31
C SER A 192 15.45 4.51 -5.59
N LEU A 193 14.56 5.50 -5.75
CA LEU A 193 14.63 6.80 -5.10
C LEU A 193 14.63 6.70 -3.57
N LEU A 194 13.74 5.85 -3.02
CA LEU A 194 13.68 5.59 -1.59
C LEU A 194 14.91 4.82 -1.12
N ALA A 195 15.42 3.87 -1.90
CA ALA A 195 16.60 3.11 -1.55
C ALA A 195 17.87 3.95 -1.51
N GLU A 196 17.95 4.96 -2.39
CA GLU A 196 19.04 5.96 -2.46
C GLU A 196 19.04 6.87 -1.22
N HIS A 197 17.89 7.43 -0.86
CA HIS A 197 17.79 8.45 0.20
C HIS A 197 17.49 7.89 1.59
N LEU A 198 17.09 6.63 1.70
CA LEU A 198 16.93 5.89 2.95
C LEU A 198 17.80 4.63 2.88
N PRO A 199 19.09 4.69 3.25
CA PRO A 199 20.03 3.58 3.04
C PRO A 199 19.64 2.32 3.82
N ASN A 200 18.92 2.46 4.94
CA ASN A 200 18.41 1.36 5.75
C ASN A 200 17.01 0.89 5.32
N ALA A 201 16.45 1.41 4.23
CA ALA A 201 15.15 0.94 3.74
C ALA A 201 15.26 -0.50 3.21
N LYS A 202 14.31 -1.34 3.60
CA LYS A 202 14.16 -2.73 3.23
C LYS A 202 12.81 -2.90 2.53
N PHE A 203 12.72 -3.77 1.53
CA PHE A 203 11.57 -3.90 0.65
C PHE A 203 10.99 -5.32 0.70
N VAL A 204 9.70 -5.41 1.00
CA VAL A 204 8.93 -6.66 0.89
C VAL A 204 8.10 -6.58 -0.39
N VAL A 205 8.51 -7.32 -1.40
CA VAL A 205 7.92 -7.30 -2.75
C VAL A 205 6.84 -8.37 -2.84
N VAL A 206 5.58 -7.95 -2.95
CA VAL A 206 4.42 -8.86 -2.98
C VAL A 206 3.90 -9.03 -4.40
N ARG A 207 3.97 -10.27 -4.90
CA ARG A 207 3.42 -10.69 -6.20
C ARG A 207 2.24 -11.61 -6.03
N ARG A 208 1.42 -11.72 -7.07
CA ARG A 208 0.25 -12.58 -7.11
C ARG A 208 0.02 -13.03 -8.55
N ASN A 209 -0.59 -14.18 -8.75
CA ASN A 209 -0.95 -14.63 -10.08
C ASN A 209 -1.79 -13.55 -10.83
N PRO A 210 -1.37 -13.14 -12.04
CA PRO A 210 -1.92 -12.00 -12.73
C PRO A 210 -3.40 -12.17 -13.13
N LEU A 211 -3.88 -13.41 -13.33
CA LEU A 211 -5.31 -13.68 -13.58
C LEU A 211 -6.17 -13.21 -12.40
N TYR A 212 -5.74 -13.49 -11.16
CA TYR A 212 -6.48 -13.08 -9.97
C TYR A 212 -6.32 -11.60 -9.65
N VAL A 213 -5.19 -10.99 -10.03
CA VAL A 213 -5.01 -9.53 -9.98
C VAL A 213 -5.98 -8.86 -10.94
N ALA A 214 -6.06 -9.32 -12.20
CA ALA A 214 -6.98 -8.80 -13.21
C ALA A 214 -8.44 -8.94 -12.79
N ASN A 215 -8.86 -10.14 -12.34
CA ASN A 215 -10.19 -10.37 -11.76
C ASN A 215 -10.51 -9.36 -10.65
N SER A 216 -9.56 -9.11 -9.74
CA SER A 216 -9.80 -8.16 -8.66
C SER A 216 -9.79 -6.71 -9.11
N LEU A 217 -8.99 -6.32 -10.11
CA LEU A 217 -8.93 -4.95 -10.64
C LEU A 217 -10.19 -4.59 -11.42
N ILE A 218 -10.68 -5.49 -12.28
CA ILE A 218 -11.91 -5.28 -13.05
C ILE A 218 -13.11 -5.10 -12.11
N ARG A 219 -13.22 -5.93 -11.07
CA ARG A 219 -14.23 -5.74 -10.00
C ARG A 219 -14.06 -4.40 -9.29
N ALA A 220 -12.82 -4.01 -9.01
CA ALA A 220 -12.54 -2.75 -8.33
C ALA A 220 -12.95 -1.55 -9.17
N ARG A 221 -12.65 -1.54 -10.47
CA ARG A 221 -13.11 -0.49 -11.41
C ARG A 221 -14.63 -0.38 -11.39
N SER A 222 -15.35 -1.50 -11.55
CA SER A 222 -16.81 -1.53 -11.47
C SER A 222 -17.36 -0.99 -10.13
N GLN A 223 -16.75 -1.36 -9.00
CA GLN A 223 -17.23 -0.91 -7.69
C GLN A 223 -16.85 0.52 -7.36
N VAL A 224 -15.67 0.98 -7.79
CA VAL A 224 -15.16 2.30 -7.43
C VAL A 224 -15.68 3.35 -8.41
N GLN A 225 -15.48 3.12 -9.70
CA GLN A 225 -15.87 4.05 -10.76
C GLN A 225 -17.33 3.87 -11.21
N GLY A 226 -17.97 2.74 -10.89
CA GLY A 226 -19.28 2.39 -11.44
C GLY A 226 -19.21 1.75 -12.82
N ASP A 227 -18.02 1.73 -13.44
CA ASP A 227 -17.76 1.23 -14.78
C ASP A 227 -16.40 0.51 -14.82
N LYS A 228 -16.34 -0.65 -15.51
CA LYS A 228 -15.09 -1.42 -15.72
C LYS A 228 -14.15 -0.74 -16.72
N SER A 229 -14.69 0.05 -17.64
CA SER A 229 -13.94 0.73 -18.70
C SER A 229 -13.13 1.93 -18.21
N VAL A 230 -13.51 2.49 -17.06
CA VAL A 230 -12.81 3.60 -16.42
C VAL A 230 -11.66 3.07 -15.56
N GLY A 231 -10.44 3.55 -15.83
CA GLY A 231 -9.23 3.21 -15.11
C GLY A 231 -9.31 3.52 -13.60
N TRP A 232 -8.69 2.65 -12.80
CA TRP A 232 -8.52 2.89 -11.37
C TRP A 232 -7.22 2.30 -10.83
N GLY A 233 -6.55 3.04 -9.93
CA GLY A 233 -5.27 2.67 -9.34
C GLY A 233 -4.05 3.05 -10.19
N LEU A 234 -2.85 2.81 -9.64
CA LEU A 234 -1.57 3.18 -10.25
C LEU A 234 -1.47 2.70 -11.72
N GLN A 235 -0.96 3.55 -12.61
CA GLN A 235 -0.75 3.25 -14.05
C GLN A 235 -2.01 2.74 -14.80
N SER A 236 -3.21 3.06 -14.33
CA SER A 236 -4.44 2.66 -15.03
C SER A 236 -4.72 3.52 -16.25
N ALA A 237 -5.12 2.87 -17.35
CA ALA A 237 -5.75 3.52 -18.49
C ALA A 237 -7.28 3.32 -18.49
N SER A 238 -7.99 4.22 -19.16
CA SER A 238 -9.43 4.13 -19.43
C SER A 238 -9.67 3.87 -20.92
N SER A 239 -10.68 3.07 -21.22
CA SER A 239 -11.14 2.73 -22.56
C SER A 239 -12.66 2.89 -22.69
N ASP A 240 -13.24 3.81 -21.94
CA ASP A 240 -14.67 4.16 -21.93
C ASP A 240 -15.19 4.65 -23.29
N SER A 241 -14.31 5.13 -24.18
CA SER A 241 -14.63 5.50 -25.56
C SER A 241 -14.26 4.44 -26.61
N SER A 242 -13.86 3.24 -26.20
CA SER A 242 -13.45 2.16 -27.11
C SER A 242 -14.66 1.53 -27.83
N ALA A 243 -14.48 1.14 -29.09
CA ALA A 243 -15.44 0.32 -29.82
C ALA A 243 -15.36 -1.17 -29.45
N ASP A 244 -14.21 -1.64 -28.95
CA ASP A 244 -14.06 -3.00 -28.42
C ASP A 244 -14.58 -3.04 -26.97
N PRO A 245 -15.65 -3.81 -26.67
CA PRO A 245 -16.24 -3.89 -25.34
C PRO A 245 -15.32 -4.55 -24.31
N LEU A 246 -14.25 -5.25 -24.71
CA LEU A 246 -13.28 -5.87 -23.82
C LEU A 246 -11.94 -5.12 -23.76
N ALA A 247 -11.84 -3.92 -24.34
CA ALA A 247 -10.59 -3.13 -24.32
C ALA A 247 -10.07 -2.86 -22.90
N TYR A 248 -10.96 -2.74 -21.92
CA TYR A 248 -10.59 -2.55 -20.51
C TYR A 248 -9.88 -3.75 -19.91
N VAL A 249 -10.08 -4.95 -20.46
CA VAL A 249 -9.36 -6.16 -20.04
C VAL A 249 -7.90 -6.01 -20.43
N ASP A 250 -7.63 -5.55 -21.66
CA ASP A 250 -6.26 -5.31 -22.12
C ASP A 250 -5.61 -4.15 -21.33
N ASP A 251 -6.37 -3.10 -20.98
CA ASP A 251 -5.86 -2.03 -20.11
C ASP A 251 -5.43 -2.56 -18.75
N VAL A 252 -6.20 -3.47 -18.16
CA VAL A 252 -5.88 -4.08 -16.87
C VAL A 252 -4.66 -5.00 -17.01
N CYS A 253 -4.58 -5.80 -18.08
CA CYS A 253 -3.42 -6.64 -18.36
C CYS A 253 -2.14 -5.82 -18.54
N ARG A 254 -2.18 -4.75 -19.35
CA ARG A 254 -1.08 -3.80 -19.51
C ARG A 254 -0.70 -3.14 -18.18
N GLN A 255 -1.69 -2.68 -17.40
CA GLN A 255 -1.47 -2.09 -16.09
C GLN A 255 -0.69 -3.04 -15.17
N ILE A 256 -1.02 -4.33 -15.15
CA ILE A 256 -0.32 -5.34 -14.33
C ILE A 256 1.12 -5.51 -14.80
N THR A 257 1.32 -5.78 -16.10
CA THR A 257 2.65 -5.98 -16.68
C THR A 257 3.55 -4.75 -16.49
N SER A 258 3.04 -3.54 -16.76
CA SER A 258 3.81 -2.30 -16.62
C SER A 258 4.23 -2.03 -15.17
N ILE A 259 3.39 -2.37 -14.19
CA ILE A 259 3.75 -2.22 -12.78
C ILE A 259 4.83 -3.23 -12.39
N ASP A 260 4.69 -4.50 -12.79
CA ASP A 260 5.69 -5.53 -12.49
C ASP A 260 7.04 -5.23 -13.14
N GLU A 261 7.06 -4.83 -14.42
CA GLU A 261 8.28 -4.37 -15.11
C GLU A 261 8.90 -3.14 -14.44
N ASN A 262 8.06 -2.21 -13.98
CA ASN A 262 8.54 -1.03 -13.26
C ASN A 262 9.16 -1.41 -11.91
N ILE A 263 8.59 -2.37 -11.18
CA ILE A 263 9.17 -2.89 -9.94
C ILE A 263 10.55 -3.47 -10.21
N GLU A 264 10.70 -4.34 -11.22
CA GLU A 264 11.99 -4.95 -11.56
C GLU A 264 13.03 -3.88 -11.93
N ARG A 265 12.63 -2.90 -12.75
CA ARG A 265 13.51 -1.79 -13.13
C ARG A 265 13.97 -1.01 -11.90
N GLN A 266 13.08 -0.73 -10.96
CA GLN A 266 13.40 0.03 -9.75
C GLN A 266 14.25 -0.77 -8.76
N LEU A 267 14.10 -2.10 -8.71
CA LEU A 267 14.90 -2.98 -7.87
C LEU A 267 16.30 -3.25 -8.43
N SER A 268 16.53 -3.04 -9.73
CA SER A 268 17.82 -3.32 -10.39
C SER A 268 19.04 -2.61 -9.76
N SER A 269 18.82 -1.49 -9.06
CA SER A 269 19.86 -0.73 -8.35
C SER A 269 19.86 -0.94 -6.83
N VAL A 270 19.03 -1.86 -6.31
CA VAL A 270 18.88 -2.13 -4.88
C VAL A 270 19.58 -3.44 -4.54
N CYS A 271 20.39 -3.44 -3.48
CA CYS A 271 21.10 -4.64 -3.04
C CYS A 271 20.13 -5.72 -2.54
N ASP A 272 20.39 -6.99 -2.89
CA ASP A 272 19.52 -8.13 -2.60
C ASP A 272 19.26 -8.35 -1.11
N ASP A 273 20.22 -7.99 -0.22
CA ASP A 273 20.05 -8.05 1.24
C ASP A 273 18.98 -7.09 1.78
N ARG A 274 18.50 -6.18 0.92
CA ARG A 274 17.43 -5.24 1.22
C ARG A 274 16.08 -5.68 0.69
N VAL A 275 15.98 -6.82 0.00
CA VAL A 275 14.79 -7.21 -0.75
C VAL A 275 14.33 -8.62 -0.35
N VAL A 276 13.05 -8.77 -0.06
CA VAL A 276 12.42 -10.07 0.16
C VAL A 276 11.21 -10.22 -0.73
N HIS A 277 11.21 -11.26 -1.56
CA HIS A 277 10.07 -11.58 -2.42
C HIS A 277 9.08 -12.50 -1.72
N VAL A 278 7.79 -12.19 -1.91
CA VAL A 278 6.67 -12.92 -1.33
C VAL A 278 5.60 -13.09 -2.40
N THR A 279 5.12 -14.31 -2.62
CA THR A 279 3.89 -14.52 -3.39
C THR A 279 2.71 -14.54 -2.45
N TYR A 280 1.60 -13.96 -2.87
CA TYR A 280 0.35 -13.94 -2.13
C TYR A 280 -0.15 -15.36 -1.83
N GLU A 281 0.02 -16.26 -2.80
CA GLU A 281 -0.36 -17.66 -2.70
C GLU A 281 0.41 -18.36 -1.57
N ASP A 282 1.75 -18.28 -1.57
CA ASP A 282 2.60 -18.84 -0.50
C ASP A 282 2.29 -18.20 0.85
N PHE A 283 2.08 -16.87 0.88
CA PHE A 283 1.72 -16.18 2.11
C PHE A 283 0.37 -16.64 2.66
N CYS A 284 -0.59 -17.00 1.81
CA CYS A 284 -1.88 -17.51 2.23
C CYS A 284 -1.82 -18.96 2.70
N GLU A 285 -1.07 -19.80 2.01
CA GLU A 285 -0.95 -21.23 2.31
C GLU A 285 -0.07 -21.49 3.54
N HIS A 286 1.03 -20.74 3.67
CA HIS A 286 2.04 -20.92 4.72
C HIS A 286 2.39 -19.61 5.44
N PRO A 287 1.42 -18.89 6.02
CA PRO A 287 1.63 -17.54 6.54
C PRO A 287 2.70 -17.48 7.64
N GLN A 288 2.77 -18.49 8.50
CA GLN A 288 3.75 -18.56 9.58
C GLN A 288 5.18 -18.63 9.04
N GLN A 289 5.41 -19.45 8.02
CA GLN A 289 6.71 -19.64 7.39
C GLN A 289 7.10 -18.38 6.61
N ALA A 290 6.17 -17.79 5.87
CA ALA A 290 6.40 -16.56 5.14
C ALA A 290 6.78 -15.38 6.06
N ILE A 291 6.10 -15.22 7.20
CA ILE A 291 6.42 -14.17 8.20
C ILE A 291 7.82 -14.40 8.81
N ARG A 292 8.15 -15.64 9.17
CA ARG A 292 9.51 -15.98 9.69
C ARG A 292 10.60 -15.71 8.65
N ARG A 293 10.36 -16.09 7.39
CA ARG A 293 11.28 -15.82 6.29
C ARG A 293 11.54 -14.33 6.13
N ILE A 294 10.48 -13.50 6.14
CA ILE A 294 10.61 -12.04 6.05
C ILE A 294 11.40 -11.48 7.23
N ALA A 295 11.13 -11.90 8.47
CA ALA A 295 11.86 -11.44 9.64
C ALA A 295 13.36 -11.81 9.57
N ASN A 296 13.66 -13.06 9.21
CA ASN A 296 15.04 -13.55 9.15
C ASN A 296 15.86 -12.95 8.00
N SER A 297 15.22 -12.58 6.91
CA SER A 297 15.89 -12.00 5.74
C SER A 297 16.16 -10.50 5.86
N LEU A 298 15.48 -9.80 6.77
CA LEU A 298 15.62 -8.35 6.94
C LEU A 298 16.31 -8.02 8.25
N ASP A 299 17.57 -7.57 8.18
CA ASP A 299 18.32 -7.17 9.36
C ASP A 299 17.59 -6.09 10.17
N GLY A 300 17.66 -6.21 11.49
CA GLY A 300 16.93 -5.36 12.45
C GLY A 300 15.44 -5.65 12.59
N VAL A 301 14.87 -6.67 11.91
CA VAL A 301 13.44 -7.00 11.98
C VAL A 301 13.20 -8.28 12.80
N GLY A 302 12.55 -8.14 13.95
CA GLY A 302 12.23 -9.26 14.85
C GLY A 302 10.77 -9.73 14.78
N LEU A 303 10.51 -10.92 15.33
CA LEU A 303 9.15 -11.39 15.61
C LEU A 303 8.60 -10.72 16.88
N ASN A 304 7.31 -10.40 16.88
CA ASN A 304 6.63 -9.93 18.07
C ASN A 304 6.38 -11.11 19.04
N ALA A 305 7.18 -11.21 20.10
CA ALA A 305 7.09 -12.29 21.08
C ALA A 305 5.72 -12.40 21.79
N LYS A 306 4.90 -11.34 21.79
CA LYS A 306 3.54 -11.37 22.34
C LYS A 306 2.50 -11.88 21.34
N ALA A 307 2.84 -11.90 20.06
CA ALA A 307 1.97 -12.41 19.02
C ALA A 307 2.18 -13.92 18.88
N LYS A 308 1.10 -14.68 19.03
CA LYS A 308 1.14 -16.13 18.92
C LYS A 308 1.16 -16.55 17.44
N LEU A 309 2.31 -16.41 16.79
CA LEU A 309 2.47 -16.71 15.35
C LEU A 309 2.09 -18.15 15.00
N ASP A 310 2.42 -19.10 15.88
CA ASP A 310 2.08 -20.52 15.69
C ASP A 310 0.58 -20.81 15.68
N GLU A 311 -0.24 -19.90 16.20
CA GLU A 311 -1.71 -20.00 16.18
C GLU A 311 -2.33 -19.37 14.92
N LEU A 312 -1.54 -18.80 13.99
CA LEU A 312 -2.05 -18.20 12.76
C LEU A 312 -2.44 -19.28 11.74
N PRO A 313 -3.73 -19.48 11.41
CA PRO A 313 -4.13 -20.42 10.38
C PRO A 313 -3.80 -19.88 8.97
N PRO A 314 -3.78 -20.76 7.94
CA PRO A 314 -3.78 -20.34 6.54
C PRO A 314 -4.91 -19.36 6.23
N PHE A 315 -4.64 -18.44 5.32
CA PHE A 315 -5.64 -17.49 4.82
C PHE A 315 -6.45 -18.11 3.69
N GLN A 316 -7.75 -17.82 3.64
CA GLN A 316 -8.56 -18.17 2.48
C GLN A 316 -8.09 -17.34 1.27
N THR A 317 -7.63 -18.03 0.24
CA THR A 317 -7.27 -17.39 -1.03
C THR A 317 -8.54 -16.97 -1.77
N SER A 318 -8.58 -15.72 -2.22
CA SER A 318 -9.67 -15.26 -3.10
C SER A 318 -9.43 -15.76 -4.52
N GLN A 319 -9.64 -17.06 -4.74
CA GLN A 319 -9.53 -17.73 -6.04
C GLN A 319 -10.86 -17.76 -6.82
N GLN A 320 -11.94 -17.22 -6.24
CA GLN A 320 -13.22 -17.13 -6.95
C GLN A 320 -13.13 -16.13 -8.11
N LEU A 321 -13.12 -16.66 -9.33
CA LEU A 321 -13.21 -15.88 -10.55
C LEU A 321 -14.64 -15.37 -10.73
N THR A 322 -14.76 -14.07 -10.99
CA THR A 322 -16.03 -13.40 -11.31
C THR A 322 -16.04 -12.82 -12.72
N LEU A 323 -14.92 -12.97 -13.42
CA LEU A 323 -14.80 -12.65 -14.84
C LEU A 323 -15.71 -13.57 -15.64
N THR A 324 -16.33 -13.03 -16.67
CA THR A 324 -16.99 -13.80 -17.73
C THR A 324 -15.98 -14.68 -18.47
N SER A 325 -16.45 -15.71 -19.18
CA SER A 325 -15.56 -16.58 -19.96
C SER A 325 -14.71 -15.79 -20.97
N GLU A 326 -15.31 -14.82 -21.67
CA GLU A 326 -14.59 -13.96 -22.64
C GLU A 326 -13.51 -13.11 -21.96
N GLU A 327 -13.79 -12.51 -20.80
CA GLU A 327 -12.80 -11.78 -20.01
C GLU A 327 -11.66 -12.71 -19.57
N GLN A 328 -11.97 -13.92 -19.09
CA GLN A 328 -10.96 -14.88 -18.63
C GLN A 328 -10.05 -15.33 -19.78
N ASP A 329 -10.64 -15.69 -20.92
CA ASP A 329 -9.91 -16.14 -22.10
C ASP A 329 -8.98 -15.04 -22.60
N ARG A 330 -9.44 -13.78 -22.63
CA ARG A 330 -8.61 -12.64 -23.05
C ARG A 330 -7.46 -12.36 -22.09
N VAL A 331 -7.69 -12.45 -20.78
CA VAL A 331 -6.61 -12.34 -19.77
C VAL A 331 -5.59 -13.47 -19.95
N GLN A 332 -6.04 -14.71 -20.11
CA GLN A 332 -5.15 -15.86 -20.28
C GLN A 332 -4.34 -15.75 -21.57
N GLN A 333 -4.97 -15.42 -22.69
CA GLN A 333 -4.29 -15.20 -23.97
C GLN A 333 -3.20 -14.13 -23.86
N TYR A 334 -3.50 -12.99 -23.20
CA TYR A 334 -2.53 -11.93 -23.00
C TYR A 334 -1.28 -12.41 -22.24
N PHE A 335 -1.47 -13.07 -21.08
CA PHE A 335 -0.34 -13.50 -20.26
C PHE A 335 0.37 -14.75 -20.82
N SER A 336 -0.32 -15.60 -21.57
CA SER A 336 0.32 -16.70 -22.31
C SER A 336 1.20 -16.17 -23.45
N ALA A 337 0.75 -15.16 -24.19
CA ALA A 337 1.56 -14.52 -25.24
C ALA A 337 2.77 -13.79 -24.65
N ALA A 338 2.60 -13.08 -23.53
CA ALA A 338 3.70 -12.41 -22.84
C ALA A 338 4.75 -13.36 -22.24
N ALA A 339 4.36 -14.60 -21.93
CA ALA A 339 5.27 -15.63 -21.41
C ALA A 339 6.07 -16.37 -22.52
N GLN A 340 5.70 -16.22 -23.79
CA GLN A 340 6.52 -16.77 -24.88
C GLN A 340 7.74 -15.87 -25.13
N PRO A 341 8.96 -16.40 -25.17
CA PRO A 341 10.12 -15.61 -25.54
C PRO A 341 9.90 -15.06 -26.95
N VAL A 342 10.07 -13.75 -27.13
CA VAL A 342 10.10 -13.12 -28.45
C VAL A 342 11.20 -13.85 -29.23
N ALA A 343 10.81 -14.63 -30.23
CA ALA A 343 11.76 -15.26 -31.14
C ALA A 343 12.58 -14.15 -31.78
N THR A 344 13.87 -14.13 -31.44
CA THR A 344 14.88 -13.19 -31.96
C THR A 344 15.03 -13.24 -33.46
#